data_AF-A0A940PI08-F1
#
_entry.id   AF-A0A940PI08-F1
#
_cell.length_a   1.000
_cell.length_b   1.000
_cell.length_c   1.000
_cell.angle_alpha   90.00
_cell.angle_beta   90.00
_cell.angle_gamma   90.00
#
_symmetry.space_group_name_H-M   'P 1'
#
loop_
_entity.id
_entity.type
_entity.pdbx_description
1 polymer ?
#
loop_
_entity_poly.entity_id
_entity_poly.type
_entity_poly.pdbx_seq_one_letter_code
_entity_poly.pdbx_strand_id
1 'polypeptide(L)'
;MNRVIVSKTWKILLAFWITMAMLAIPAPRAEASSFSYMSYPKGTVGISKPDIGFELSNRNELQVNTFRMKLDQDLVSGTWDNESMSFIYTPTTALQPGEHSVEVELQFSGYEAVKLNWKFKVADNPVSEIPSEFTENHRLGLKAINDYRILYGLKPLKLNGSLTLAAKNHAQYLFANRVAQTISPVSLHDEKKGLPGFTGATPSDRARYAGYSFGVGEDVSFYTGTLVESVDALFDAPYHRKPFLMPHVTEAGIEMVGDYVVIMFGYGEETELQMTVSPAPGDPYVPLDFDGYETPDPIRMHPAREYPVGYPLMALVSGSDIEKVQLLESTLKDESGQPVKLLLNSPSNDNQLKNSVILIPAEPLKPDMLYSAYVRLNVTENGLSRTIQKAWDFHTEPVSGIGKQKLHKDVAAYVRLTKQQGGINHVVTFKLDDDDYTLDDVSYLLKRQPFILEGTSYLWVRDLADALGASVTWDDSRKAAIYTKNGREITFFTGRNVYSINGKEYTTDSPARLEEELTMIPVRLLSEVLGAHVEYMQETRSVKIMY
;
A
#
# COMPACT_ATOMS: atom_id res chain seq x y z
N MET A 1 -4.06 106.51 36.55
CA MET A 1 -5.37 107.20 36.48
C MET A 1 -6.46 106.14 36.55
N ASN A 2 -7.36 106.26 37.55
CA ASN A 2 -8.79 105.91 37.59
C ASN A 2 -9.28 104.56 37.02
N ARG A 3 -10.19 103.82 37.64
CA ARG A 3 -11.11 104.11 38.75
C ARG A 3 -11.68 102.77 39.27
N VAL A 4 -11.91 102.73 40.58
CA VAL A 4 -12.65 101.71 41.35
C VAL A 4 -14.15 102.02 41.31
N ILE A 5 -15.01 101.00 41.55
CA ILE A 5 -16.23 100.93 42.41
C ILE A 5 -17.05 99.70 41.94
N VAL A 6 -17.01 98.52 42.61
CA VAL A 6 -17.71 98.03 43.83
C VAL A 6 -19.21 97.71 43.65
N SER A 7 -19.61 96.43 43.86
CA SER A 7 -20.64 96.05 44.86
C SER A 7 -20.77 94.52 45.13
N LYS A 8 -20.43 94.14 46.38
CA LYS A 8 -21.02 93.16 47.34
C LYS A 8 -21.71 91.83 46.91
N THR A 9 -21.03 90.72 47.26
CA THR A 9 -21.42 89.55 48.11
C THR A 9 -22.88 89.06 48.25
N TRP A 10 -23.12 87.75 47.99
CA TRP A 10 -23.47 86.71 49.00
C TRP A 10 -23.32 85.29 48.41
N LYS A 11 -22.76 84.36 49.19
CA LYS A 11 -22.66 82.91 48.90
C LYS A 11 -24.03 82.22 49.05
N ILE A 12 -24.43 81.43 48.06
CA ILE A 12 -25.41 80.34 48.22
C ILE A 12 -24.79 79.08 47.61
N LEU A 13 -24.57 78.08 48.47
CA LEU A 13 -24.24 76.70 48.09
C LEU A 13 -25.54 76.06 47.56
N LEU A 14 -25.53 75.61 46.30
CA LEU A 14 -26.53 74.68 45.77
C LEU A 14 -25.81 73.64 44.93
N ALA A 15 -25.79 72.41 45.44
CA ALA A 15 -25.25 71.23 44.77
C ALA A 15 -26.09 70.92 43.54
N PHE A 16 -25.46 70.94 42.36
CA PHE A 16 -26.10 70.66 41.09
C PHE A 16 -26.12 69.15 40.81
N TRP A 17 -27.30 68.65 40.47
CA TRP A 17 -27.57 67.30 40.01
C TRP A 17 -26.82 66.99 38.71
N ILE A 18 -26.07 65.89 38.69
CA ILE A 18 -25.51 65.30 37.47
C ILE A 18 -26.58 64.35 36.90
N THR A 19 -27.22 64.76 35.80
CA THR A 19 -28.02 63.86 34.97
C THR A 19 -27.09 62.97 34.16
N MET A 20 -27.08 61.67 34.49
CA MET A 20 -26.34 60.64 33.78
C MET A 20 -27.07 60.30 32.48
N ALA A 21 -26.69 60.96 31.38
CA ALA A 21 -27.00 60.46 30.04
C ALA A 21 -26.00 59.34 29.73
N MET A 22 -26.43 58.09 29.86
CA MET A 22 -25.70 56.94 29.33
C MET A 22 -25.66 57.04 27.80
N LEU A 23 -24.64 57.69 27.26
CA LEU A 23 -24.16 57.39 25.93
C LEU A 23 -23.59 55.97 26.00
N ALA A 24 -24.37 54.99 25.55
CA ALA A 24 -23.86 53.65 25.30
C ALA A 24 -22.77 53.77 24.23
N ILE A 25 -21.52 53.84 24.68
CA ILE A 25 -20.36 53.63 23.83
C ILE A 25 -20.53 52.20 23.30
N PRO A 26 -20.73 51.97 21.99
CA PRO A 26 -20.72 50.60 21.49
C PRO A 26 -19.38 49.99 21.86
N ALA A 27 -19.43 48.85 22.57
CA ALA A 27 -18.23 48.10 22.93
C ALA A 27 -17.40 47.85 21.66
N PRO A 28 -16.06 47.87 21.75
CA PRO A 28 -15.20 47.66 20.60
C PRO A 28 -15.56 46.34 19.91
N ARG A 29 -15.78 46.41 18.59
CA ARG A 29 -16.02 45.25 17.71
C ARG A 29 -14.78 44.38 17.68
N ALA A 30 -14.78 43.30 18.43
CA ALA A 30 -13.85 42.20 18.19
C ALA A 30 -14.47 41.35 17.08
N GLU A 31 -13.93 41.42 15.86
CA GLU A 31 -14.18 40.36 14.87
C GLU A 31 -13.36 39.13 15.28
N ALA A 32 -13.93 37.94 15.13
CA ALA A 32 -13.22 36.68 15.34
C ALA A 32 -12.17 36.49 14.22
N SER A 33 -11.07 37.23 14.28
CA SER A 33 -10.06 37.33 13.22
C SER A 33 -9.03 36.19 13.24
N SER A 34 -9.23 35.16 14.08
CA SER A 34 -8.21 34.14 14.35
C SER A 34 -8.43 32.79 13.68
N PHE A 35 -9.47 32.61 12.86
CA PHE A 35 -9.85 31.28 12.40
C PHE A 35 -9.99 31.09 10.88
N SER A 36 -9.77 29.86 10.40
CA SER A 36 -9.93 29.45 8.99
C SER A 36 -10.91 28.29 8.85
N TYR A 37 -11.71 28.24 7.78
CA TYR A 37 -12.68 27.16 7.59
C TYR A 37 -12.46 26.40 6.29
N MET A 38 -12.84 25.12 6.31
CA MET A 38 -12.91 24.26 5.13
C MET A 38 -14.37 23.86 4.92
N SER A 39 -14.98 24.28 3.82
CA SER A 39 -16.34 23.86 3.44
C SER A 39 -16.34 22.63 2.53
N TYR A 40 -17.44 21.89 2.55
CA TYR A 40 -17.72 20.80 1.61
C TYR A 40 -19.23 20.72 1.30
N PRO A 41 -19.61 20.22 0.11
CA PRO A 41 -18.70 19.95 -0.99
C PRO A 41 -18.22 21.25 -1.65
N LYS A 42 -17.10 21.17 -2.37
CA LYS A 42 -16.58 22.24 -3.23
C LYS A 42 -16.59 21.76 -4.68
N GLY A 43 -16.88 22.66 -5.61
CA GLY A 43 -16.89 22.32 -7.03
C GLY A 43 -18.09 21.46 -7.42
N THR A 44 -17.88 20.46 -8.28
CA THR A 44 -18.95 19.57 -8.76
C THR A 44 -18.95 18.26 -7.98
N VAL A 45 -20.13 17.81 -7.55
CA VAL A 45 -20.36 16.50 -6.94
C VAL A 45 -21.18 15.62 -7.86
N GLY A 46 -20.83 14.34 -7.90
CA GLY A 46 -21.51 13.30 -8.67
C GLY A 46 -22.61 12.58 -7.93
N ILE A 47 -22.96 13.01 -6.71
CA ILE A 47 -23.99 12.38 -5.89
C ILE A 47 -25.09 13.39 -5.58
N SER A 48 -26.33 12.90 -5.51
CA SER A 48 -27.51 13.76 -5.29
C SER A 48 -27.76 14.08 -3.82
N LYS A 49 -27.12 13.36 -2.90
CA LYS A 49 -27.21 13.57 -1.44
C LYS A 49 -25.81 13.69 -0.82
N PRO A 50 -25.01 14.70 -1.19
CA PRO A 50 -23.69 14.90 -0.62
C PRO A 50 -23.78 15.36 0.83
N ASP A 51 -22.78 15.05 1.64
CA ASP A 51 -22.59 15.74 2.92
C ASP A 51 -22.21 17.20 2.65
N ILE A 52 -22.95 18.11 3.28
CA ILE A 52 -22.80 19.56 3.13
C ILE A 52 -22.47 20.14 4.49
N GLY A 53 -21.33 20.81 4.59
CA GLY A 53 -20.80 21.16 5.89
C GLY A 53 -19.55 22.03 5.84
N PHE A 54 -18.99 22.26 7.02
CA PHE A 54 -17.73 22.95 7.17
C PHE A 54 -17.01 22.49 8.44
N GLU A 55 -15.69 22.59 8.41
CA GLU A 55 -14.80 22.36 9.54
C GLU A 55 -14.05 23.65 9.87
N LEU A 56 -13.78 23.83 11.16
CA LEU A 56 -13.21 25.02 11.72
C LEU A 56 -11.77 24.76 12.28
N SER A 57 -10.71 25.36 11.69
CA SER A 57 -9.29 25.32 12.19
C SER A 57 -8.71 26.65 12.78
N ASN A 58 -7.58 26.57 13.51
CA ASN A 58 -6.88 27.66 14.24
C ASN A 58 -7.70 28.31 15.38
N ARG A 59 -7.99 27.57 16.46
CA ARG A 59 -9.20 27.79 17.27
C ARG A 59 -9.01 28.15 18.74
N ASN A 60 -7.78 28.38 19.21
CA ASN A 60 -7.55 28.54 20.65
C ASN A 60 -8.56 29.58 21.22
N GLU A 61 -9.44 29.11 22.11
CA GLU A 61 -10.43 29.88 22.89
C GLU A 61 -11.79 30.22 22.25
N LEU A 62 -12.15 29.72 21.06
CA LEU A 62 -13.48 30.00 20.45
C LEU A 62 -14.57 28.98 20.87
N GLN A 63 -15.65 29.47 21.50
CA GLN A 63 -16.86 28.70 21.77
C GLN A 63 -18.01 29.10 20.84
N VAL A 64 -18.54 28.15 20.07
CA VAL A 64 -19.72 28.34 19.21
C VAL A 64 -20.97 28.23 20.08
N ASN A 65 -21.76 29.31 20.17
CA ASN A 65 -23.00 29.35 20.94
C ASN A 65 -24.21 28.91 20.11
N THR A 66 -24.30 29.42 18.88
CA THR A 66 -25.40 29.09 17.96
C THR A 66 -24.88 29.11 16.54
N PHE A 67 -25.47 28.28 15.67
CA PHE A 67 -25.26 28.37 14.24
C PHE A 67 -26.56 28.12 13.49
N ARG A 68 -26.66 28.62 12.26
CA ARG A 68 -27.77 28.37 11.34
C ARG A 68 -27.20 28.14 9.95
N MET A 69 -27.65 27.08 9.29
CA MET A 69 -27.25 26.78 7.91
C MET A 69 -28.47 26.78 7.00
N LYS A 70 -28.31 27.39 5.83
CA LYS A 70 -29.28 27.36 4.74
C LYS A 70 -28.68 26.69 3.51
N LEU A 71 -29.47 25.84 2.86
CA LEU A 71 -29.21 25.31 1.52
C LEU A 71 -30.27 25.88 0.59
N ASP A 72 -29.87 26.60 -0.45
CA ASP A 72 -30.78 27.27 -1.39
C ASP A 72 -31.88 28.07 -0.70
N GLN A 73 -31.49 28.83 0.31
CA GLN A 73 -32.35 29.67 1.16
C GLN A 73 -33.17 28.91 2.20
N ASP A 74 -33.31 27.59 2.09
CA ASP A 74 -34.02 26.74 3.04
C ASP A 74 -33.16 26.42 4.26
N LEU A 75 -33.72 26.61 5.46
CA LEU A 75 -33.03 26.28 6.71
C LEU A 75 -32.90 24.77 6.86
N VAL A 76 -31.68 24.27 7.07
CA VAL A 76 -31.38 22.86 7.25
C VAL A 76 -30.89 22.58 8.67
N SER A 77 -31.10 21.35 9.13
CA SER A 77 -30.63 20.86 10.43
C SER A 77 -29.67 19.71 10.22
N GLY A 78 -28.51 19.79 10.86
CA GLY A 78 -27.44 18.82 10.76
C GLY A 78 -26.77 18.62 12.11
N THR A 79 -25.66 17.89 12.12
CA THR A 79 -24.92 17.53 13.32
C THR A 79 -23.74 18.46 13.50
N TRP A 80 -23.60 19.01 14.71
CA TRP A 80 -22.40 19.71 15.14
C TRP A 80 -21.56 18.79 16.02
N ASP A 81 -20.28 18.69 15.70
CA ASP A 81 -19.29 18.01 16.52
C ASP A 81 -18.35 19.03 17.17
N ASN A 82 -18.30 19.02 18.50
CA ASN A 82 -17.45 19.92 19.29
C ASN A 82 -15.98 19.51 19.27
N GLU A 83 -15.67 18.24 19.02
CA GLU A 83 -14.29 17.73 19.03
C GLU A 83 -13.59 18.10 17.72
N SER A 84 -14.21 17.78 16.58
CA SER A 84 -13.72 18.19 15.26
C SER A 84 -14.11 19.62 14.87
N MET A 85 -14.90 20.32 15.69
CA MET A 85 -15.45 21.65 15.40
C MET A 85 -16.11 21.73 14.02
N SER A 86 -16.84 20.68 13.65
CA SER A 86 -17.42 20.52 12.32
C SER A 86 -18.95 20.51 12.35
N PHE A 87 -19.55 20.97 11.26
CA PHE A 87 -20.97 20.84 11.01
C PHE A 87 -21.19 20.01 9.76
N ILE A 88 -22.07 19.00 9.83
CA ILE A 88 -22.46 18.17 8.69
C ILE A 88 -23.98 18.10 8.56
N TYR A 89 -24.49 18.38 7.37
CA TYR A 89 -25.85 18.12 6.95
C TYR A 89 -25.86 17.18 5.73
N THR A 90 -26.58 16.07 5.83
CA THR A 90 -26.84 15.17 4.69
C THR A 90 -28.28 15.35 4.21
N PRO A 91 -28.52 15.72 2.93
CA PRO A 91 -29.85 15.86 2.38
C PRO A 91 -30.68 14.57 2.50
N THR A 92 -31.91 14.69 3.01
CA THR A 92 -32.85 13.56 3.09
C THR A 92 -33.46 13.24 1.72
N THR A 93 -33.68 14.28 0.91
CA THR A 93 -34.15 14.22 -0.48
C THR A 93 -33.00 14.46 -1.45
N ALA A 94 -33.11 13.87 -2.65
CA ALA A 94 -32.11 14.08 -3.70
C ALA A 94 -32.15 15.54 -4.18
N LEU A 95 -30.99 16.19 -4.18
CA LEU A 95 -30.80 17.49 -4.77
C LEU A 95 -30.89 17.40 -6.30
N GLN A 96 -31.47 18.42 -6.90
CA GLN A 96 -31.58 18.51 -8.36
C GLN A 96 -30.22 18.80 -8.99
N PRO A 97 -29.95 18.35 -10.23
CA PRO A 97 -28.77 18.80 -10.95
C PRO A 97 -28.72 20.32 -11.09
N GLY A 98 -27.55 20.92 -10.88
CA GLY A 98 -27.38 22.37 -10.97
C GLY A 98 -26.55 22.98 -9.84
N GLU A 99 -26.48 24.31 -9.83
CA GLU A 99 -25.80 25.05 -8.75
C GLU A 99 -26.67 25.11 -7.49
N HIS A 100 -26.01 24.87 -6.36
CA HIS A 100 -26.57 25.02 -5.02
C HIS A 100 -25.74 26.02 -4.22
N SER A 101 -26.41 26.77 -3.36
CA SER A 101 -25.82 27.80 -2.51
C SER A 101 -25.96 27.43 -1.04
N VAL A 102 -24.88 27.60 -0.30
CA VAL A 102 -24.86 27.37 1.14
C VAL A 102 -24.52 28.67 1.85
N GLU A 103 -25.32 28.99 2.87
CA GLU A 103 -25.09 30.11 3.77
C GLU A 103 -25.08 29.61 5.21
N VAL A 104 -24.07 29.98 5.98
CA VAL A 104 -23.97 29.65 7.41
C VAL A 104 -23.81 30.95 8.18
N GLU A 105 -24.58 31.09 9.26
CA GLU A 105 -24.41 32.13 10.27
C GLU A 105 -23.91 31.46 11.55
N LEU A 106 -22.70 31.81 11.98
CA LEU A 106 -22.03 31.30 13.18
C LEU A 106 -21.95 32.38 14.24
N GLN A 107 -22.38 32.09 15.46
CA GLN A 107 -22.30 33.00 16.59
C GLN A 107 -21.35 32.43 17.64
N PHE A 108 -20.21 33.11 17.84
CA PHE A 108 -19.29 32.79 18.93
C PHE A 108 -19.64 33.58 20.20
N SER A 109 -19.29 33.04 21.37
CA SER A 109 -19.51 33.73 22.64
C SER A 109 -18.67 35.01 22.73
N GLY A 110 -19.34 36.16 22.83
CA GLY A 110 -18.68 37.47 22.95
C GLY A 110 -18.30 38.16 21.63
N TYR A 111 -18.67 37.59 20.47
CA TYR A 111 -18.33 38.14 19.14
C TYR A 111 -19.59 38.49 18.32
N GLU A 112 -19.45 39.22 17.22
CA GLU A 112 -20.53 39.35 16.23
C GLU A 112 -20.68 38.04 15.42
N ALA A 113 -21.87 37.80 14.85
CA ALA A 113 -22.12 36.64 14.02
C ALA A 113 -21.28 36.67 12.73
N VAL A 114 -20.57 35.58 12.45
CA VAL A 114 -19.78 35.40 11.23
C VAL A 114 -20.60 34.69 10.18
N LYS A 115 -20.56 35.17 8.93
CA LYS A 115 -21.23 34.53 7.80
C LYS A 115 -20.24 33.78 6.92
N LEU A 116 -20.50 32.51 6.71
CA LEU A 116 -19.81 31.70 5.71
C LEU A 116 -20.75 31.50 4.53
N ASN A 117 -20.22 31.53 3.31
CA ASN A 117 -21.00 31.18 2.13
C ASN A 117 -20.11 30.48 1.10
N TRP A 118 -20.69 29.52 0.41
CA TRP A 118 -20.06 28.88 -0.74
C TRP A 118 -21.13 28.33 -1.69
N LYS A 119 -20.67 27.91 -2.87
CA LYS A 119 -21.50 27.24 -3.87
C LYS A 119 -20.86 25.91 -4.28
N PHE A 120 -21.70 24.99 -4.69
CA PHE A 120 -21.29 23.75 -5.34
C PHE A 120 -22.27 23.41 -6.46
N LYS A 121 -21.89 22.50 -7.36
CA LYS A 121 -22.73 22.00 -8.44
C LYS A 121 -23.03 20.52 -8.22
N VAL A 122 -24.29 20.12 -8.25
CA VAL A 122 -24.66 18.72 -8.45
C VAL A 122 -24.56 18.42 -9.95
N ALA A 123 -23.82 17.38 -10.32
CA ALA A 123 -23.58 16.97 -11.70
C ALA A 123 -24.90 16.71 -12.44
N ASP A 124 -24.86 16.77 -13.79
CA ASP A 124 -26.08 16.69 -14.62
C ASP A 124 -26.78 15.32 -14.49
N ASN A 125 -26.02 14.26 -14.20
CA ASN A 125 -26.52 12.91 -13.93
C ASN A 125 -25.91 12.37 -12.62
N PRO A 126 -26.37 12.85 -11.47
CA PRO A 126 -25.81 12.44 -10.19
C PRO A 126 -26.30 11.05 -9.82
N VAL A 127 -25.44 10.27 -9.17
CA VAL A 127 -25.84 9.00 -8.57
C VAL A 127 -26.78 9.29 -7.39
N SER A 128 -27.92 8.59 -7.37
CA SER A 128 -28.93 8.78 -6.33
C SER A 128 -28.52 8.21 -4.98
N GLU A 129 -27.77 7.10 -4.99
CA GLU A 129 -27.33 6.36 -3.81
C GLU A 129 -25.89 5.89 -3.96
N ILE A 130 -25.07 6.18 -2.95
CA ILE A 130 -23.71 5.65 -2.85
C ILE A 130 -23.81 4.13 -2.63
N PRO A 131 -22.97 3.30 -3.29
CA PRO A 131 -23.00 1.86 -3.10
C PRO A 131 -22.90 1.45 -1.63
N SER A 132 -23.95 0.81 -1.12
CA SER A 132 -23.96 0.17 0.21
C SER A 132 -23.72 -1.34 0.13
N GLU A 133 -23.97 -1.93 -1.04
CA GLU A 133 -23.72 -3.33 -1.35
C GLU A 133 -22.49 -3.48 -2.24
N PHE A 134 -21.69 -4.49 -1.95
CA PHE A 134 -20.42 -4.74 -2.63
C PHE A 134 -20.44 -6.07 -3.39
N THR A 135 -19.97 -6.03 -4.64
CA THR A 135 -19.84 -7.19 -5.52
C THR A 135 -18.81 -8.18 -4.96
N GLU A 136 -18.78 -9.39 -5.52
CA GLU A 136 -17.76 -10.37 -5.15
C GLU A 136 -16.35 -9.87 -5.48
N ASN A 137 -16.15 -9.20 -6.62
CA ASN A 137 -14.85 -8.61 -6.97
C ASN A 137 -14.39 -7.56 -5.95
N HIS A 138 -15.29 -6.71 -5.46
CA HIS A 138 -14.96 -5.76 -4.40
C HIS A 138 -14.46 -6.48 -3.13
N ARG A 139 -15.16 -7.55 -2.74
CA ARG A 139 -14.83 -8.33 -1.53
C ARG A 139 -13.52 -9.10 -1.71
N LEU A 140 -13.30 -9.72 -2.87
CA LEU A 140 -12.05 -10.42 -3.22
C LEU A 140 -10.86 -9.45 -3.22
N GLY A 141 -11.03 -8.28 -3.82
CA GLY A 141 -10.01 -7.24 -3.84
C GLY A 141 -9.66 -6.69 -2.46
N LEU A 142 -10.67 -6.35 -1.67
CA LEU A 142 -10.46 -5.95 -0.27
C LEU A 142 -9.77 -7.06 0.52
N LYS A 143 -10.16 -8.32 0.32
CA LYS A 143 -9.53 -9.46 0.98
C LYS A 143 -8.05 -9.54 0.62
N ALA A 144 -7.69 -9.41 -0.66
CA ALA A 144 -6.29 -9.47 -1.09
C ALA A 144 -5.44 -8.35 -0.47
N ILE A 145 -5.96 -7.12 -0.43
CA ILE A 145 -5.30 -6.00 0.27
C ILE A 145 -5.13 -6.33 1.76
N ASN A 146 -6.16 -6.91 2.38
CA ASN A 146 -6.16 -7.23 3.80
C ASN A 146 -5.26 -8.41 4.17
N ASP A 147 -5.07 -9.38 3.28
CA ASP A 147 -4.15 -10.50 3.51
C ASP A 147 -2.71 -9.97 3.69
N TYR A 148 -2.28 -8.99 2.86
CA TYR A 148 -1.03 -8.25 3.08
C TYR A 148 -1.05 -7.47 4.40
N ARG A 149 -2.11 -6.71 4.69
CA ARG A 149 -2.15 -5.93 5.94
C ARG A 149 -2.03 -6.80 7.19
N ILE A 150 -2.71 -7.94 7.20
CA ILE A 150 -2.66 -8.91 8.30
C ILE A 150 -1.25 -9.50 8.44
N LEU A 151 -0.57 -9.82 7.32
CA LEU A 151 0.82 -10.28 7.32
C LEU A 151 1.76 -9.31 8.03
N TYR A 152 1.52 -8.00 7.89
CA TYR A 152 2.30 -6.92 8.51
C TYR A 152 1.78 -6.52 9.91
N GLY A 153 0.79 -7.24 10.45
CA GLY A 153 0.19 -6.93 11.76
C GLY A 153 -0.69 -5.68 11.78
N LEU A 154 -1.13 -5.22 10.61
CA LEU A 154 -1.98 -4.04 10.44
C LEU A 154 -3.46 -4.40 10.50
N LYS A 155 -4.29 -3.41 10.88
CA LYS A 155 -5.74 -3.57 10.93
C LYS A 155 -6.30 -3.73 9.50
N PRO A 156 -7.21 -4.68 9.26
CA PRO A 156 -7.86 -4.81 7.96
C PRO A 156 -8.72 -3.59 7.65
N LEU A 157 -8.72 -3.20 6.37
CA LEU A 157 -9.55 -2.14 5.81
C LEU A 157 -11.01 -2.59 5.67
N LYS A 158 -11.89 -1.60 5.63
CA LYS A 158 -13.30 -1.79 5.28
C LYS A 158 -13.59 -1.23 3.88
N LEU A 159 -14.51 -1.85 3.15
CA LEU A 159 -15.00 -1.26 1.91
C LEU A 159 -15.81 0.01 2.22
N ASN A 160 -15.57 1.05 1.42
CA ASN A 160 -16.31 2.31 1.50
C ASN A 160 -16.98 2.59 0.14
N GLY A 161 -18.28 2.90 0.18
CA GLY A 161 -19.09 3.10 -1.01
C GLY A 161 -18.65 4.28 -1.88
N SER A 162 -18.25 5.39 -1.27
CA SER A 162 -17.81 6.60 -1.98
C SER A 162 -16.46 6.36 -2.66
N LEU A 163 -15.52 5.71 -1.96
CA LEU A 163 -14.24 5.31 -2.56
C LEU A 163 -14.44 4.30 -3.69
N THR A 164 -15.38 3.36 -3.54
CA THR A 164 -15.70 2.36 -4.58
C THR A 164 -16.31 3.05 -5.81
N LEU A 165 -17.19 4.03 -5.60
CA LEU A 165 -17.74 4.84 -6.69
C LEU A 165 -16.64 5.67 -7.40
N ALA A 166 -15.70 6.25 -6.64
CA ALA A 166 -14.56 6.97 -7.22
C ALA A 166 -13.66 6.04 -8.06
N ALA A 167 -13.30 4.87 -7.51
CA ALA A 167 -12.52 3.85 -8.22
C ALA A 167 -13.22 3.41 -9.52
N LYS A 168 -14.52 3.15 -9.45
CA LYS A 168 -15.33 2.76 -10.60
C LYS A 168 -15.39 3.82 -11.68
N ASN A 169 -15.70 5.06 -11.31
CA ASN A 169 -15.75 6.16 -12.27
C ASN A 169 -14.40 6.33 -12.97
N HIS A 170 -13.30 6.23 -12.21
CA HIS A 170 -11.96 6.37 -12.77
C HIS A 170 -11.58 5.21 -13.70
N ALA A 171 -11.83 3.96 -13.30
CA ALA A 171 -11.59 2.79 -14.15
C ALA A 171 -12.39 2.86 -15.47
N GLN A 172 -13.65 3.32 -15.40
CA GLN A 172 -14.47 3.57 -16.59
C GLN A 172 -13.92 4.71 -17.46
N TYR A 173 -13.41 5.78 -16.85
CA TYR A 173 -12.74 6.87 -17.56
C TYR A 173 -11.50 6.36 -18.31
N LEU A 174 -10.63 5.60 -17.64
CA LEU A 174 -9.41 5.05 -18.25
C LEU A 174 -9.75 4.14 -19.43
N PHE A 175 -10.74 3.25 -19.24
CA PHE A 175 -11.23 2.35 -20.27
C PHE A 175 -11.82 3.10 -21.48
N ALA A 176 -12.73 4.05 -21.24
CA ALA A 176 -13.38 4.82 -22.31
C ALA A 176 -12.38 5.65 -23.14
N ASN A 177 -11.28 6.08 -22.52
CA ASN A 177 -10.26 6.91 -23.14
C ASN A 177 -9.02 6.13 -23.61
N ARG A 178 -8.99 4.80 -23.44
CA ARG A 178 -7.89 3.92 -23.89
C ARG A 178 -6.51 4.38 -23.38
N VAL A 179 -6.45 4.83 -22.13
CA VAL A 179 -5.21 5.28 -21.48
C VAL A 179 -4.24 4.10 -21.36
N ALA A 180 -2.94 4.27 -21.61
CA ALA A 180 -1.95 3.17 -21.67
C ALA A 180 -2.12 2.11 -22.79
N GLN A 181 -3.27 2.00 -23.46
CA GLN A 181 -3.44 1.19 -24.68
C GLN A 181 -2.94 1.91 -25.95
N THR A 182 -2.75 3.22 -25.86
CA THR A 182 -2.21 4.08 -26.92
C THR A 182 -1.12 4.96 -26.33
N ILE A 183 -0.34 5.67 -27.17
CA ILE A 183 0.53 6.74 -26.70
C ILE A 183 -0.38 7.87 -26.19
N SER A 184 -0.81 7.75 -24.94
CA SER A 184 -1.67 8.70 -24.25
C SER A 184 -0.79 9.68 -23.47
N PRO A 185 -1.03 10.99 -23.56
CA PRO A 185 -0.35 11.98 -22.71
C PRO A 185 -0.93 12.03 -21.29
N VAL A 186 -1.94 11.20 -20.98
CA VAL A 186 -2.64 11.17 -19.70
C VAL A 186 -2.07 10.02 -18.87
N SER A 187 -1.59 10.35 -17.67
CA SER A 187 -1.16 9.37 -16.66
C SER A 187 -2.33 8.45 -16.27
N LEU A 188 -2.03 7.24 -15.78
CA LEU A 188 -3.05 6.36 -15.22
C LEU A 188 -3.72 6.94 -13.97
N HIS A 189 -3.10 7.91 -13.28
CA HIS A 189 -3.66 8.55 -12.09
C HIS A 189 -4.49 9.83 -12.38
N ASP A 190 -4.41 10.35 -13.61
CA ASP A 190 -4.97 11.65 -13.95
C ASP A 190 -6.25 11.52 -14.79
N GLU A 191 -7.17 12.47 -14.62
CA GLU A 191 -8.21 12.72 -15.62
C GLU A 191 -8.03 14.08 -16.27
N LYS A 192 -8.31 14.14 -17.57
CA LYS A 192 -8.25 15.36 -18.36
C LYS A 192 -9.66 15.87 -18.63
N LYS A 193 -9.92 17.10 -18.16
CA LYS A 193 -11.20 17.78 -18.38
C LYS A 193 -11.56 17.81 -19.87
N GLY A 194 -12.81 17.48 -20.18
CA GLY A 194 -13.35 17.44 -21.53
C GLY A 194 -13.32 16.07 -22.19
N LEU A 195 -12.64 15.09 -21.60
CA LEU A 195 -12.73 13.69 -22.03
C LEU A 195 -13.96 12.99 -21.42
N PRO A 196 -14.56 12.01 -22.13
CA PRO A 196 -15.69 11.24 -21.62
C PRO A 196 -15.43 10.62 -20.24
N GLY A 197 -16.41 10.72 -19.35
CA GLY A 197 -16.32 10.16 -17.99
C GLY A 197 -15.56 11.01 -16.97
N PHE A 198 -15.12 12.23 -17.33
CA PHE A 198 -14.40 13.10 -16.40
C PHE A 198 -15.22 13.41 -15.14
N THR A 199 -14.64 13.11 -13.98
CA THR A 199 -15.17 13.35 -12.64
C THR A 199 -14.25 14.22 -11.79
N GLY A 200 -12.94 14.19 -12.03
CA GLY A 200 -11.98 15.01 -11.30
C GLY A 200 -10.53 14.74 -11.75
N ALA A 201 -9.72 15.79 -11.81
CA ALA A 201 -8.36 15.67 -12.36
C ALA A 201 -7.43 14.81 -11.49
N THR A 202 -7.51 14.97 -10.17
CA THR A 202 -6.68 14.24 -9.19
C THR A 202 -7.50 13.19 -8.43
N PRO A 203 -6.86 12.18 -7.80
CA PRO A 203 -7.56 11.21 -6.96
C PRO A 203 -8.45 11.84 -5.89
N SER A 204 -7.96 12.92 -5.25
CA SER A 204 -8.72 13.68 -4.25
C SER A 204 -9.94 14.39 -4.84
N ASP A 205 -9.86 14.89 -6.07
CA ASP A 205 -11.02 15.51 -6.73
C ASP A 205 -12.09 14.46 -7.06
N ARG A 206 -11.67 13.27 -7.51
CA ARG A 206 -12.59 12.16 -7.81
C ARG A 206 -13.25 11.58 -6.56
N ALA A 207 -12.49 11.43 -5.47
CA ALA A 207 -13.01 11.05 -4.17
C ALA A 207 -14.10 12.03 -3.70
N ARG A 208 -13.83 13.34 -3.78
CA ARG A 208 -14.81 14.39 -3.44
C ARG A 208 -16.02 14.39 -4.36
N TYR A 209 -15.82 14.19 -5.66
CA TYR A 209 -16.92 14.02 -6.61
C TYR A 209 -17.83 12.86 -6.20
N ALA A 210 -17.26 11.77 -5.68
CA ALA A 210 -18.00 10.62 -5.17
C ALA A 210 -18.51 10.78 -3.71
N GLY A 211 -18.32 11.94 -3.09
CA GLY A 211 -18.79 12.21 -1.72
C GLY A 211 -17.83 11.80 -0.60
N TYR A 212 -16.56 11.55 -0.90
CA TYR A 212 -15.54 11.27 0.10
C TYR A 212 -14.63 12.50 0.31
N SER A 213 -14.64 13.05 1.53
CA SER A 213 -14.00 14.35 1.83
C SER A 213 -12.65 14.25 2.54
N PHE A 214 -12.26 13.07 3.03
CA PHE A 214 -11.01 12.86 3.75
C PHE A 214 -9.81 12.64 2.81
N GLY A 215 -8.61 12.54 3.40
CA GLY A 215 -7.40 12.21 2.66
C GLY A 215 -7.52 10.87 1.93
N VAL A 216 -6.97 10.81 0.72
CA VAL A 216 -6.96 9.59 -0.09
C VAL A 216 -5.58 9.29 -0.67
N GLY A 217 -5.31 8.01 -0.83
CA GLY A 217 -4.28 7.47 -1.72
C GLY A 217 -4.93 6.75 -2.90
N GLU A 218 -4.16 6.53 -3.96
CA GLU A 218 -4.60 5.74 -5.10
C GLU A 218 -3.46 4.87 -5.61
N ASP A 219 -3.79 3.60 -5.87
CA ASP A 219 -3.00 2.74 -6.74
C ASP A 219 -3.82 2.41 -7.99
N VAL A 220 -3.14 2.33 -9.13
CA VAL A 220 -3.74 2.01 -10.42
C VAL A 220 -2.83 1.10 -11.22
N SER A 221 -3.41 0.12 -11.89
CA SER A 221 -2.69 -0.74 -12.82
C SER A 221 -3.41 -0.80 -14.17
N PHE A 222 -2.62 -1.06 -15.21
CA PHE A 222 -3.11 -1.59 -16.48
C PHE A 222 -2.48 -2.97 -16.66
N TYR A 223 -3.24 -4.01 -16.33
CA TYR A 223 -2.75 -5.37 -16.16
C TYR A 223 -3.73 -6.38 -16.77
N THR A 224 -3.22 -7.21 -17.70
CA THR A 224 -3.99 -8.32 -18.24
C THR A 224 -3.89 -9.52 -17.30
N GLY A 225 -4.92 -9.70 -16.48
CA GLY A 225 -5.05 -10.83 -15.56
C GLY A 225 -6.19 -10.61 -14.57
N THR A 226 -6.13 -11.29 -13.44
CA THR A 226 -7.16 -11.19 -12.40
C THR A 226 -6.95 -9.97 -11.51
N LEU A 227 -8.02 -9.57 -10.81
CA LEU A 227 -7.96 -8.46 -9.85
C LEU A 227 -6.98 -8.74 -8.71
N VAL A 228 -6.87 -10.00 -8.28
CA VAL A 228 -5.94 -10.40 -7.21
C VAL A 228 -4.49 -10.32 -7.68
N GLU A 229 -4.18 -10.83 -8.88
CA GLU A 229 -2.84 -10.71 -9.46
C GLU A 229 -2.43 -9.24 -9.66
N SER A 230 -3.37 -8.35 -9.98
CA SER A 230 -3.10 -6.91 -10.00
C SER A 230 -2.77 -6.34 -8.62
N VAL A 231 -3.43 -6.82 -7.56
CA VAL A 231 -3.13 -6.38 -6.18
C VAL A 231 -1.72 -6.85 -5.80
N ASP A 232 -1.35 -8.07 -6.18
CA ASP A 232 0.01 -8.62 -5.96
C ASP A 232 1.07 -7.80 -6.69
N ALA A 233 0.83 -7.47 -7.96
CA ALA A 233 1.75 -6.64 -8.75
C ALA A 233 1.92 -5.22 -8.15
N LEU A 234 0.83 -4.60 -7.68
CA LEU A 234 0.89 -3.31 -7.01
C LEU A 234 1.64 -3.39 -5.67
N PHE A 235 1.49 -4.50 -4.93
CA PHE A 235 2.28 -4.71 -3.72
C PHE A 235 3.76 -5.01 -4.00
N ASP A 236 4.10 -5.67 -5.12
CA ASP A 236 5.47 -5.95 -5.56
C ASP A 236 6.24 -4.67 -5.96
N ALA A 237 5.52 -3.64 -6.40
CA ALA A 237 6.05 -2.32 -6.77
C ALA A 237 6.26 -1.40 -5.54
N PRO A 238 7.49 -1.03 -5.16
CA PRO A 238 7.75 -0.36 -3.88
C PRO A 238 7.04 0.98 -3.64
N TYR A 239 6.80 1.85 -4.62
CA TYR A 239 6.01 3.07 -4.41
C TYR A 239 4.53 2.77 -4.18
N HIS A 240 3.96 1.83 -4.93
CA HIS A 240 2.57 1.37 -4.79
C HIS A 240 2.36 0.51 -3.54
N ARG A 241 3.40 -0.10 -2.98
CA ARG A 241 3.32 -0.83 -1.69
C ARG A 241 2.91 0.05 -0.51
N LYS A 242 3.16 1.37 -0.58
CA LYS A 242 3.05 2.28 0.57
C LYS A 242 1.66 2.29 1.23
N PRO A 243 0.52 2.44 0.52
CA PRO A 243 -0.80 2.51 1.14
C PRO A 243 -1.18 1.20 1.87
N PHE A 244 -0.68 0.05 1.41
CA PHE A 244 -0.86 -1.23 2.09
C PHE A 244 -0.23 -1.22 3.49
N LEU A 245 0.92 -0.56 3.65
CA LEU A 245 1.72 -0.58 4.88
C LEU A 245 1.40 0.56 5.86
N MET A 246 0.55 1.50 5.46
CA MET A 246 0.16 2.65 6.28
C MET A 246 -0.94 2.27 7.28
N PRO A 247 -0.71 2.43 8.60
CA PRO A 247 -1.66 1.99 9.64
C PRO A 247 -2.90 2.88 9.75
N HIS A 248 -2.81 4.14 9.30
CA HIS A 248 -3.94 5.08 9.27
C HIS A 248 -4.85 4.90 8.06
N VAL A 249 -4.48 4.08 7.10
CA VAL A 249 -5.43 3.68 6.05
C VAL A 249 -6.45 2.77 6.72
N THR A 250 -7.72 3.15 6.66
CA THR A 250 -8.83 2.47 7.38
C THR A 250 -9.88 1.90 6.43
N GLU A 251 -9.96 2.46 5.22
CA GLU A 251 -10.98 2.15 4.24
C GLU A 251 -10.38 2.01 2.84
N ALA A 252 -11.07 1.29 1.97
CA ALA A 252 -10.73 1.21 0.57
C ALA A 252 -11.98 1.15 -0.32
N GLY A 253 -11.81 1.56 -1.57
CA GLY A 253 -12.69 1.22 -2.68
C GLY A 253 -11.86 0.62 -3.80
N ILE A 254 -12.39 -0.38 -4.50
CA ILE A 254 -11.68 -1.06 -5.57
C ILE A 254 -12.65 -1.39 -6.70
N GLU A 255 -12.22 -1.20 -7.94
CA GLU A 255 -12.98 -1.60 -9.12
C GLU A 255 -12.04 -2.08 -10.23
N MET A 256 -12.51 -3.04 -11.03
CA MET A 256 -11.86 -3.47 -12.26
C MET A 256 -12.79 -3.26 -13.46
N VAL A 257 -12.29 -2.57 -14.49
CA VAL A 257 -13.01 -2.37 -15.76
C VAL A 257 -12.06 -2.70 -16.92
N GLY A 258 -12.30 -3.81 -17.62
CA GLY A 258 -11.32 -4.35 -18.57
C GLY A 258 -10.02 -4.70 -17.84
N ASP A 259 -8.88 -4.27 -18.38
CA ASP A 259 -7.56 -4.49 -17.79
C ASP A 259 -7.13 -3.37 -16.79
N TYR A 260 -8.03 -2.44 -16.44
CA TYR A 260 -7.72 -1.39 -15.46
C TYR A 260 -8.23 -1.78 -14.08
N VAL A 261 -7.34 -1.76 -13.09
CA VAL A 261 -7.70 -1.88 -11.67
C VAL A 261 -7.37 -0.57 -10.99
N VAL A 262 -8.35 -0.01 -10.27
CA VAL A 262 -8.18 1.21 -9.48
C VAL A 262 -8.49 0.89 -8.03
N ILE A 263 -7.57 1.22 -7.13
CA ILE A 263 -7.71 1.09 -5.68
C ILE A 263 -7.62 2.48 -5.06
N MET A 264 -8.71 2.93 -4.44
CA MET A 264 -8.76 4.16 -3.66
C MET A 264 -8.61 3.82 -2.18
N PHE A 265 -7.63 4.40 -1.50
CA PHE A 265 -7.38 4.20 -0.08
C PHE A 265 -7.87 5.41 0.72
N GLY A 266 -8.67 5.18 1.74
CA GLY A 266 -9.17 6.21 2.65
C GLY A 266 -8.28 6.35 3.89
N TYR A 267 -7.82 7.57 4.15
CA TYR A 267 -6.97 7.89 5.30
C TYR A 267 -7.84 8.32 6.49
N GLY A 268 -7.64 7.64 7.62
CA GLY A 268 -8.09 8.08 8.93
C GLY A 268 -7.01 8.90 9.66
N GLU A 269 -7.25 9.17 10.94
CA GLU A 269 -6.32 9.93 11.77
C GLU A 269 -5.08 9.11 12.16
N GLU A 270 -3.90 9.74 12.07
CA GLU A 270 -2.64 9.19 12.60
C GLU A 270 -2.44 9.63 14.04
N THR A 271 -2.25 8.69 14.97
CA THR A 271 -2.09 9.01 16.40
C THR A 271 -0.76 8.58 17.01
N GLU A 272 -0.04 7.63 16.41
CA GLU A 272 1.21 7.11 16.98
C GLU A 272 2.32 6.97 15.94
N LEU A 273 3.51 7.50 16.31
CA LEU A 273 4.72 7.34 15.53
C LEU A 273 5.15 5.87 15.48
N GLN A 274 5.22 5.32 14.29
CA GLN A 274 5.61 3.94 14.06
C GLN A 274 6.36 3.77 12.73
N MET A 275 7.14 2.70 12.65
CA MET A 275 7.87 2.32 11.45
C MET A 275 7.50 0.90 11.02
N THR A 276 6.82 0.82 9.86
CA THR A 276 6.54 -0.44 9.16
C THR A 276 7.70 -0.73 8.22
N VAL A 277 8.20 -1.96 8.20
CA VAL A 277 9.26 -2.39 7.29
C VAL A 277 8.76 -3.50 6.37
N SER A 278 9.22 -3.48 5.11
CA SER A 278 9.01 -4.52 4.11
C SER A 278 10.38 -5.04 3.62
N PRO A 279 10.56 -6.35 3.40
CA PRO A 279 9.62 -7.44 3.70
C PRO A 279 9.23 -7.52 5.18
N ALA A 280 8.14 -8.22 5.48
CA ALA A 280 7.70 -8.39 6.85
C ALA A 280 8.80 -9.07 7.69
N PRO A 281 9.01 -8.69 8.97
CA PRO A 281 9.94 -9.40 9.83
C PRO A 281 9.61 -10.90 9.92
N GLY A 282 10.58 -11.75 9.60
CA GLY A 282 10.43 -13.21 9.55
C GLY A 282 9.72 -13.73 8.29
N ASP A 283 9.53 -12.91 7.25
CA ASP A 283 8.94 -13.37 5.99
C ASP A 283 9.79 -14.52 5.41
N PRO A 284 9.20 -15.71 5.16
CA PRO A 284 9.96 -16.89 4.75
C PRO A 284 10.18 -17.04 3.23
N TYR A 285 9.56 -16.20 2.38
CA TYR A 285 9.64 -16.34 0.91
C TYR A 285 9.73 -15.00 0.20
N VAL A 286 10.66 -14.16 0.64
CA VAL A 286 10.89 -12.88 -0.03
C VAL A 286 11.40 -13.12 -1.45
N PRO A 287 10.86 -12.44 -2.47
CA PRO A 287 11.35 -12.56 -3.84
C PRO A 287 12.85 -12.30 -3.94
N LEU A 288 13.51 -12.92 -4.92
CA LEU A 288 14.95 -12.70 -5.12
C LEU A 288 15.25 -11.34 -5.73
N ASP A 289 14.37 -10.90 -6.62
CA ASP A 289 14.63 -9.84 -7.58
C ASP A 289 13.41 -8.93 -7.79
N PHE A 290 13.67 -7.81 -8.44
CA PHE A 290 12.68 -6.90 -8.97
C PHE A 290 13.08 -6.46 -10.38
N ASP A 291 12.11 -6.53 -11.30
CA ASP A 291 12.32 -6.38 -12.74
C ASP A 291 11.91 -5.01 -13.30
N GLY A 292 11.56 -4.07 -12.42
CA GLY A 292 11.26 -2.70 -12.83
C GLY A 292 9.83 -2.45 -13.28
N TYR A 293 8.88 -3.33 -12.93
CA TYR A 293 7.45 -3.12 -13.17
C TYR A 293 6.86 -2.07 -12.22
N GLU A 294 7.32 -0.83 -12.35
CA GLU A 294 6.83 0.29 -11.59
C GLU A 294 7.05 1.63 -12.31
N THR A 295 6.09 2.54 -12.15
CA THR A 295 6.23 3.94 -12.54
C THR A 295 5.90 4.83 -11.34
N PRO A 296 6.79 5.77 -10.94
CA PRO A 296 8.11 6.03 -11.54
C PRO A 296 9.13 4.93 -11.25
N ASP A 297 10.11 4.78 -12.13
CA ASP A 297 11.17 3.78 -12.01
C ASP A 297 11.99 3.99 -10.69
N PRO A 298 12.08 2.97 -9.80
CA PRO A 298 12.87 3.03 -8.57
C PRO A 298 14.39 3.18 -8.77
N ILE A 299 14.97 2.68 -9.86
CA ILE A 299 16.41 2.79 -10.12
C ILE A 299 16.79 4.03 -10.93
N ARG A 300 15.85 4.92 -11.27
CA ARG A 300 16.14 6.18 -11.99
C ARG A 300 17.15 7.12 -11.29
N MET A 301 17.34 6.95 -9.98
CA MET A 301 18.36 7.65 -9.19
C MET A 301 19.76 7.02 -9.30
N HIS A 302 19.84 5.83 -9.91
CA HIS A 302 21.01 4.95 -9.99
C HIS A 302 21.27 4.55 -11.45
N PRO A 303 21.54 5.51 -12.38
CA PRO A 303 21.58 5.26 -13.83
C PRO A 303 22.68 4.31 -14.29
N ALA A 304 23.62 3.93 -13.42
CA ALA A 304 24.65 2.95 -13.69
C ALA A 304 24.18 1.49 -13.45
N ARG A 305 22.90 1.29 -13.14
CA ARG A 305 22.30 -0.01 -12.83
C ARG A 305 21.22 -0.35 -13.84
N GLU A 306 21.14 -1.65 -14.12
CA GLU A 306 20.13 -2.25 -14.99
C GLU A 306 19.39 -3.33 -14.18
N TYR A 307 18.19 -3.67 -14.65
CA TYR A 307 17.41 -4.77 -14.11
C TYR A 307 17.93 -6.14 -14.59
N PRO A 308 17.70 -7.23 -13.83
CA PRO A 308 17.06 -7.25 -12.51
C PRO A 308 17.97 -6.73 -11.40
N VAL A 309 17.37 -6.09 -10.41
CA VAL A 309 18.01 -5.76 -9.12
C VAL A 309 17.44 -6.69 -8.05
N GLY A 310 18.01 -6.72 -6.84
CA GLY A 310 17.41 -7.50 -5.76
C GLY A 310 16.13 -6.88 -5.25
N TYR A 311 15.30 -7.69 -4.58
CA TYR A 311 13.98 -7.27 -4.12
C TYR A 311 14.05 -6.04 -3.18
N PRO A 312 13.32 -4.94 -3.49
CA PRO A 312 13.37 -3.70 -2.71
C PRO A 312 12.84 -3.85 -1.28
N LEU A 313 13.67 -3.51 -0.31
CA LEU A 313 13.26 -3.31 1.08
C LEU A 313 12.70 -1.90 1.24
N MET A 314 11.78 -1.72 2.19
CA MET A 314 11.22 -0.42 2.54
C MET A 314 11.18 -0.24 4.05
N ALA A 315 11.41 0.99 4.50
CA ALA A 315 10.97 1.44 5.82
C ALA A 315 10.07 2.67 5.65
N LEU A 316 8.82 2.55 6.14
CA LEU A 316 7.77 3.55 6.07
C LEU A 316 7.44 4.05 7.46
N VAL A 317 7.45 5.37 7.63
CA VAL A 317 7.15 6.06 8.89
C VAL A 317 5.74 6.62 8.81
N SER A 318 4.94 6.31 9.83
CA SER A 318 3.60 6.84 10.06
C SER A 318 3.56 7.55 11.40
N GLY A 319 2.83 8.66 11.52
CA GLY A 319 2.72 9.45 12.75
C GLY A 319 2.09 10.81 12.49
N SER A 320 1.69 11.52 13.54
CA SER A 320 0.93 12.77 13.39
C SER A 320 1.83 13.89 12.88
N ASP A 321 1.59 14.39 11.66
CA ASP A 321 2.36 15.49 11.04
C ASP A 321 3.87 15.18 10.88
N ILE A 322 4.18 14.14 10.10
CA ILE A 322 5.56 13.81 9.70
C ILE A 322 6.08 14.86 8.71
N GLU A 323 6.88 15.79 9.22
CA GLU A 323 7.48 16.86 8.43
C GLU A 323 8.69 16.40 7.62
N LYS A 324 9.53 15.54 8.21
CA LYS A 324 10.80 15.13 7.62
C LYS A 324 11.24 13.75 8.06
N VAL A 325 11.70 12.94 7.10
CA VAL A 325 12.40 11.68 7.35
C VAL A 325 13.78 11.73 6.70
N GLN A 326 14.82 11.43 7.47
CA GLN A 326 16.20 11.37 7.01
C GLN A 326 16.80 10.00 7.32
N LEU A 327 17.35 9.34 6.29
CA LEU A 327 18.13 8.13 6.44
C LEU A 327 19.47 8.45 7.12
N LEU A 328 19.74 7.85 8.28
CA LEU A 328 21.03 7.96 8.96
C LEU A 328 21.93 6.77 8.65
N GLU A 329 21.37 5.57 8.65
CA GLU A 329 22.12 4.33 8.48
C GLU A 329 21.20 3.22 7.94
N SER A 330 21.76 2.37 7.08
CA SER A 330 21.10 1.17 6.57
C SER A 330 22.11 0.08 6.28
N THR A 331 21.78 -1.17 6.59
CA THR A 331 22.59 -2.34 6.21
C THR A 331 21.70 -3.50 5.83
N LEU A 332 22.18 -4.33 4.91
CA LEU A 332 21.66 -5.64 4.61
C LEU A 332 22.83 -6.63 4.63
N LYS A 333 22.69 -7.76 5.32
CA LYS A 333 23.74 -8.78 5.43
C LYS A 333 23.17 -10.16 5.14
N ASP A 334 23.94 -11.01 4.47
CA ASP A 334 23.59 -12.43 4.33
C ASP A 334 23.87 -13.21 5.63
N GLU A 335 23.50 -14.48 5.66
CA GLU A 335 23.65 -15.37 6.83
C GLU A 335 25.09 -15.46 7.37
N SER A 336 26.09 -15.25 6.51
CA SER A 336 27.51 -15.26 6.85
C SER A 336 28.00 -13.92 7.41
N GLY A 337 27.12 -12.92 7.48
CA GLY A 337 27.40 -11.56 7.90
C GLY A 337 28.00 -10.68 6.81
N GLN A 338 28.07 -11.15 5.56
CA GLN A 338 28.63 -10.37 4.45
C GLN A 338 27.66 -9.27 4.03
N PRO A 339 28.12 -8.02 3.87
CA PRO A 339 27.26 -6.92 3.49
C PRO A 339 26.81 -7.04 2.03
N VAL A 340 25.53 -6.79 1.80
CA VAL A 340 24.94 -6.64 0.47
C VAL A 340 25.02 -5.17 0.06
N LYS A 341 25.46 -4.92 -1.18
CA LYS A 341 25.50 -3.57 -1.74
C LYS A 341 24.07 -3.05 -1.96
N LEU A 342 23.76 -1.88 -1.43
CA LEU A 342 22.45 -1.25 -1.53
C LEU A 342 22.49 0.01 -2.42
N LEU A 343 21.47 0.17 -3.25
CA LEU A 343 21.07 1.42 -3.90
C LEU A 343 20.00 2.06 -3.00
N LEU A 344 20.19 3.33 -2.66
CA LEU A 344 19.37 3.99 -1.63
C LEU A 344 18.48 5.07 -2.24
N ASN A 345 17.18 4.95 -2.02
CA ASN A 345 16.22 6.02 -2.26
C ASN A 345 15.67 6.52 -0.93
N SER A 346 15.65 7.83 -0.77
CA SER A 346 15.18 8.49 0.44
C SER A 346 14.63 9.88 0.09
N PRO A 347 13.95 10.57 1.01
CA PRO A 347 13.41 11.90 0.73
C PRO A 347 14.48 12.93 0.32
N SER A 348 15.78 12.68 0.55
CA SER A 348 16.85 13.58 0.15
C SER A 348 17.26 13.48 -1.32
N ASN A 349 16.96 12.37 -2.01
CA ASN A 349 17.30 12.18 -3.42
C ASN A 349 16.09 11.82 -4.29
N ASP A 350 14.98 11.37 -3.70
CA ASP A 350 13.80 10.92 -4.42
C ASP A 350 12.56 11.73 -4.00
N ASN A 351 12.03 12.52 -4.94
CA ASN A 351 10.86 13.38 -4.72
C ASN A 351 9.52 12.63 -4.57
N GLN A 352 9.50 11.31 -4.79
CA GLN A 352 8.33 10.45 -4.57
C GLN A 352 8.26 9.94 -3.12
N LEU A 353 9.33 10.15 -2.36
CA LEU A 353 9.46 9.74 -0.97
C LEU A 353 9.38 10.96 -0.07
N LYS A 354 8.45 10.91 0.90
CA LYS A 354 8.31 11.93 1.96
C LYS A 354 8.58 11.34 3.34
N ASN A 355 7.95 10.20 3.61
CA ASN A 355 7.95 9.52 4.90
C ASN A 355 8.49 8.08 4.81
N SER A 356 9.27 7.75 3.78
CA SER A 356 9.77 6.38 3.55
C SER A 356 11.14 6.39 2.91
N VAL A 357 11.86 5.28 3.06
CA VAL A 357 13.12 4.99 2.37
C VAL A 357 13.01 3.62 1.71
N ILE A 358 13.67 3.44 0.56
CA ILE A 358 13.74 2.18 -0.17
C ILE A 358 15.21 1.77 -0.25
N LEU A 359 15.52 0.55 0.17
CA LEU A 359 16.86 -0.05 0.12
C LEU A 359 16.82 -1.17 -0.93
N ILE A 360 17.45 -0.94 -2.07
CA ILE A 360 17.42 -1.86 -3.21
C ILE A 360 18.75 -2.60 -3.27
N PRO A 361 18.80 -3.93 -3.04
CA PRO A 361 20.01 -4.69 -3.29
C PRO A 361 20.45 -4.52 -4.75
N ALA A 362 21.73 -4.21 -4.97
CA ALA A 362 22.22 -3.88 -6.31
C ALA A 362 22.14 -5.06 -7.29
N GLU A 363 22.17 -6.28 -6.78
CA GLU A 363 22.07 -7.54 -7.54
C GLU A 363 20.94 -8.39 -6.92
N PRO A 364 20.34 -9.34 -7.68
CA PRO A 364 19.42 -10.34 -7.15
C PRO A 364 19.94 -11.00 -5.87
N LEU A 365 19.05 -11.21 -4.91
CA LEU A 365 19.37 -11.90 -3.67
C LEU A 365 19.62 -13.39 -3.94
N LYS A 366 20.40 -14.03 -3.06
CA LYS A 366 20.65 -15.48 -3.17
C LYS A 366 19.37 -16.23 -2.80
N PRO A 367 19.05 -17.34 -3.51
CA PRO A 367 17.94 -18.20 -3.13
C PRO A 367 18.20 -18.86 -1.79
N ASP A 368 17.11 -19.20 -1.08
CA ASP A 368 17.15 -20.04 0.12
C ASP A 368 18.13 -19.48 1.19
N MET A 369 18.10 -18.16 1.41
CA MET A 369 19.08 -17.44 2.21
C MET A 369 18.41 -16.56 3.26
N LEU A 370 18.90 -16.63 4.50
CA LEU A 370 18.55 -15.69 5.56
C LEU A 370 19.29 -14.37 5.38
N TYR A 371 18.57 -13.26 5.46
CA TYR A 371 19.12 -11.91 5.43
C TYR A 371 18.74 -11.12 6.68
N SER A 372 19.70 -10.36 7.20
CA SER A 372 19.50 -9.40 8.29
C SER A 372 19.54 -7.97 7.77
N ALA A 373 18.43 -7.26 7.94
CA ALA A 373 18.27 -5.86 7.57
C ALA A 373 18.26 -4.95 8.80
N TYR A 374 18.77 -3.73 8.62
CA TYR A 374 18.74 -2.69 9.64
C TYR A 374 18.56 -1.33 9.00
N VAL A 375 17.77 -0.48 9.65
CA VAL A 375 17.58 0.92 9.27
C VAL A 375 17.53 1.80 10.52
N ARG A 376 18.14 2.98 10.44
CA ARG A 376 18.05 4.03 11.44
C ARG A 376 17.72 5.35 10.76
N LEU A 377 16.64 5.98 11.21
CA LEU A 377 16.08 7.19 10.65
C LEU A 377 16.05 8.29 11.70
N ASN A 378 16.27 9.53 11.27
CA ASN A 378 15.87 10.71 12.03
C ASN A 378 14.52 11.19 11.48
N VAL A 379 13.54 11.33 12.37
CA VAL A 379 12.16 11.74 12.03
C VAL A 379 11.82 13.02 12.77
N THR A 380 11.36 14.02 12.04
CA THR A 380 10.79 15.26 12.58
C THR A 380 9.27 15.16 12.51
N GLU A 381 8.63 15.19 13.67
CA GLU A 381 7.18 15.08 13.86
C GLU A 381 6.75 16.19 14.83
N ASN A 382 5.77 17.02 14.46
CA ASN A 382 5.31 18.17 15.25
C ASN A 382 6.48 19.09 15.72
N GLY A 383 7.42 19.38 14.83
CA GLY A 383 8.63 20.16 15.09
C GLY A 383 9.71 19.47 15.94
N LEU A 384 9.45 18.27 16.46
CA LEU A 384 10.38 17.52 17.32
C LEU A 384 11.10 16.42 16.52
N SER A 385 12.43 16.44 16.56
CA SER A 385 13.25 15.41 15.90
C SER A 385 13.63 14.29 16.85
N ARG A 386 13.42 13.04 16.44
CA ARG A 386 13.81 11.84 17.18
C ARG A 386 14.40 10.78 16.25
N THR A 387 15.31 9.98 16.79
CA THR A 387 15.86 8.82 16.07
C THR A 387 15.03 7.59 16.35
N ILE A 388 14.64 6.89 15.29
CA ILE A 388 13.99 5.58 15.35
C ILE A 388 14.80 4.57 14.54
N GLN A 389 14.76 3.30 14.92
CA GLN A 389 15.51 2.24 14.25
C GLN A 389 14.76 0.92 14.28
N LYS A 390 15.05 0.06 13.31
CA LYS A 390 14.52 -1.31 13.24
C LYS A 390 15.62 -2.22 12.69
N ALA A 391 15.82 -3.34 13.37
CA ALA A 391 16.48 -4.51 12.82
C ALA A 391 15.41 -5.57 12.57
N TRP A 392 15.50 -6.28 11.46
CA TRP A 392 14.63 -7.40 11.15
C TRP A 392 15.33 -8.36 10.21
N ASP A 393 14.85 -9.60 10.19
CA ASP A 393 15.36 -10.63 9.30
C ASP A 393 14.25 -11.11 8.36
N PHE A 394 14.63 -11.68 7.23
CA PHE A 394 13.72 -12.36 6.30
C PHE A 394 14.49 -13.43 5.53
N HIS A 395 13.77 -14.41 5.02
CA HIS A 395 14.30 -15.48 4.20
C HIS A 395 13.86 -15.27 2.75
N THR A 396 14.79 -15.44 1.82
CA THR A 396 14.44 -15.45 0.40
C THR A 396 13.80 -16.75 0.00
N GLU A 397 12.96 -16.68 -1.03
CA GLU A 397 12.42 -17.86 -1.70
C GLU A 397 13.54 -18.80 -2.18
N PRO A 398 13.32 -20.12 -2.15
CA PRO A 398 14.30 -21.05 -2.71
C PRO A 398 14.34 -20.95 -4.24
N VAL A 399 13.25 -20.50 -4.88
CA VAL A 399 13.12 -20.43 -6.35
C VAL A 399 12.50 -19.11 -6.73
N SER A 400 13.05 -18.46 -7.76
CA SER A 400 12.51 -17.20 -8.27
C SER A 400 11.02 -17.33 -8.65
N GLY A 401 10.23 -16.33 -8.27
CA GLY A 401 8.83 -16.16 -8.68
C GLY A 401 7.79 -16.80 -7.74
N ILE A 402 8.24 -17.49 -6.70
CA ILE A 402 7.37 -18.03 -5.66
C ILE A 402 6.76 -16.90 -4.83
N GLY A 403 7.58 -16.09 -4.18
CA GLY A 403 7.21 -15.04 -3.25
C GLY A 403 6.21 -14.04 -3.82
N LYS A 404 6.37 -13.68 -5.10
CA LYS A 404 5.49 -12.72 -5.81
C LYS A 404 4.04 -13.23 -5.93
N GLN A 405 3.83 -14.55 -6.02
CA GLN A 405 2.50 -15.15 -6.21
C GLN A 405 1.99 -15.92 -4.99
N LYS A 406 2.88 -16.24 -4.02
CA LYS A 406 2.59 -17.23 -2.98
C LYS A 406 1.48 -16.82 -2.05
N LEU A 407 1.40 -15.53 -1.68
CA LEU A 407 0.43 -15.08 -0.69
C LEU A 407 -1.00 -15.44 -1.11
N HIS A 408 -1.44 -15.07 -2.31
CA HIS A 408 -2.80 -15.36 -2.76
C HIS A 408 -2.98 -16.69 -3.49
N LYS A 409 -1.89 -17.43 -3.74
CA LYS A 409 -1.98 -18.82 -4.20
C LYS A 409 -2.51 -19.76 -3.10
N ASP A 410 -2.00 -19.61 -1.87
CA ASP A 410 -2.57 -20.23 -0.67
C ASP A 410 -2.24 -19.41 0.58
N VAL A 411 -3.14 -18.48 0.91
CA VAL A 411 -3.02 -17.58 2.07
C VAL A 411 -2.89 -18.37 3.37
N ALA A 412 -3.64 -19.47 3.50
CA ALA A 412 -3.64 -20.26 4.72
C ALA A 412 -2.29 -20.98 4.92
N ALA A 413 -1.72 -21.54 3.85
CA ALA A 413 -0.37 -22.12 3.89
C ALA A 413 0.67 -21.04 4.20
N TYR A 414 0.62 -19.89 3.53
CA TYR A 414 1.57 -18.80 3.76
C TYR A 414 1.58 -18.31 5.20
N VAL A 415 0.39 -18.07 5.78
CA VAL A 415 0.24 -17.64 7.17
C VAL A 415 0.69 -18.72 8.17
N ARG A 416 0.60 -20.02 7.82
CA ARG A 416 1.17 -21.09 8.65
C ARG A 416 2.70 -21.02 8.64
N LEU A 417 3.30 -20.79 7.48
CA LEU A 417 4.76 -20.72 7.32
C LEU A 417 5.36 -19.51 8.05
N THR A 418 4.72 -18.34 7.99
CA THR A 418 5.20 -17.13 8.69
C THR A 418 5.14 -17.26 10.22
N LYS A 419 4.37 -18.23 10.75
CA LYS A 419 4.27 -18.51 12.19
C LYS A 419 5.24 -19.58 12.68
N GLN A 420 5.87 -20.35 11.80
CA GLN A 420 6.86 -21.33 12.20
C GLN A 420 8.12 -20.59 12.67
N GLN A 421 8.54 -20.85 13.91
CA GLN A 421 9.78 -20.31 14.49
C GLN A 421 10.91 -21.35 14.34
N GLY A 422 12.09 -20.89 13.95
CA GLY A 422 13.24 -21.76 13.61
C GLY A 422 13.45 -21.81 12.10
N GLY A 423 14.66 -22.16 11.65
CA GLY A 423 14.99 -22.26 10.23
C GLY A 423 13.96 -23.07 9.45
N ILE A 424 13.75 -22.70 8.18
CA ILE A 424 12.74 -23.32 7.34
C ILE A 424 13.26 -24.69 6.92
N ASN A 425 12.70 -25.76 7.49
CA ASN A 425 12.86 -27.10 6.92
C ASN A 425 11.85 -27.21 5.79
N HIS A 426 12.34 -27.13 4.56
CA HIS A 426 11.47 -27.16 3.39
C HIS A 426 10.95 -28.57 3.16
N VAL A 427 9.66 -28.67 2.84
CA VAL A 427 9.01 -29.93 2.48
C VAL A 427 8.53 -29.86 1.04
N VAL A 428 9.16 -30.65 0.17
CA VAL A 428 8.73 -30.81 -1.22
C VAL A 428 8.04 -32.15 -1.40
N THR A 429 6.83 -32.16 -1.98
CA THR A 429 6.13 -33.40 -2.32
C THR A 429 5.87 -33.48 -3.82
N PHE A 430 6.53 -34.42 -4.50
CA PHE A 430 6.23 -34.77 -5.89
C PHE A 430 5.23 -35.91 -5.90
N LYS A 431 4.08 -35.73 -6.52
CA LYS A 431 3.17 -36.84 -6.80
C LYS A 431 3.53 -37.40 -8.17
N LEU A 432 3.73 -38.72 -8.25
CA LEU A 432 4.26 -39.32 -9.46
C LEU A 432 3.23 -39.46 -10.59
N ASP A 433 1.94 -39.31 -10.28
CA ASP A 433 0.85 -39.44 -11.24
C ASP A 433 0.16 -38.11 -11.57
N ASP A 434 0.53 -37.01 -10.90
CA ASP A 434 -0.02 -35.68 -11.14
C ASP A 434 0.95 -34.83 -12.00
N ASP A 435 0.48 -33.68 -12.46
CA ASP A 435 1.24 -32.65 -13.17
C ASP A 435 1.72 -31.53 -12.23
N ASP A 436 1.68 -31.76 -10.91
CA ASP A 436 2.06 -30.81 -9.88
C ASP A 436 3.00 -31.38 -8.80
N TYR A 437 3.66 -30.47 -8.08
CA TYR A 437 4.38 -30.75 -6.84
C TYR A 437 4.04 -29.69 -5.81
N THR A 438 4.14 -30.01 -4.52
CA THR A 438 4.05 -28.99 -3.47
C THR A 438 5.41 -28.64 -2.93
N LEU A 439 5.63 -27.35 -2.64
CA LEU A 439 6.74 -26.85 -1.83
C LEU A 439 6.12 -26.07 -0.68
N ASP A 440 6.25 -26.62 0.53
CA ASP A 440 5.69 -26.07 1.77
C ASP A 440 4.19 -25.81 1.67
N ASP A 441 3.46 -26.88 1.32
CA ASP A 441 2.02 -26.95 1.07
C ASP A 441 1.52 -26.15 -0.15
N VAL A 442 2.37 -25.37 -0.82
CA VAL A 442 1.96 -24.61 -2.02
C VAL A 442 2.19 -25.46 -3.27
N SER A 443 1.13 -25.71 -4.04
CA SER A 443 1.19 -26.47 -5.29
C SER A 443 1.85 -25.67 -6.42
N TYR A 444 2.60 -26.32 -7.30
CA TYR A 444 3.26 -25.78 -8.49
C TYR A 444 3.16 -26.78 -9.62
N LEU A 445 2.98 -26.29 -10.84
CA LEU A 445 2.98 -27.16 -12.01
C LEU A 445 4.38 -27.68 -12.28
N LEU A 446 4.47 -28.97 -12.53
CA LEU A 446 5.64 -29.60 -13.11
C LEU A 446 5.74 -29.17 -14.57
N LYS A 447 6.95 -28.81 -15.00
CA LYS A 447 7.20 -28.56 -16.42
C LYS A 447 7.21 -29.87 -17.20
N ARG A 448 7.51 -31.00 -16.52
CA ARG A 448 7.53 -32.35 -17.10
C ARG A 448 6.92 -33.38 -16.16
N GLN A 449 6.03 -34.20 -16.70
CA GLN A 449 5.37 -35.23 -15.91
C GLN A 449 6.40 -36.30 -15.46
N PRO A 450 6.35 -36.74 -14.19
CA PRO A 450 7.13 -37.88 -13.73
C PRO A 450 6.70 -39.15 -14.47
N PHE A 451 7.57 -40.15 -14.53
CA PHE A 451 7.18 -41.46 -15.03
C PHE A 451 7.81 -42.59 -14.24
N ILE A 452 7.20 -43.77 -14.34
CA ILE A 452 7.72 -45.00 -13.74
C ILE A 452 8.19 -45.90 -14.88
N LEU A 453 9.45 -46.30 -14.84
CA LEU A 453 10.05 -47.25 -15.77
C LEU A 453 10.71 -48.38 -15.00
N GLU A 454 10.29 -49.61 -15.27
CA GLU A 454 10.82 -50.83 -14.62
C GLU A 454 10.79 -50.75 -13.08
N GLY A 455 9.74 -50.14 -12.53
CA GLY A 455 9.57 -49.95 -11.08
C GLY A 455 10.40 -48.82 -10.47
N THR A 456 11.12 -48.05 -11.29
CA THR A 456 11.88 -46.87 -10.86
C THR A 456 11.15 -45.60 -11.29
N SER A 457 10.92 -44.70 -10.35
CA SER A 457 10.31 -43.40 -10.59
C SER A 457 11.36 -42.37 -11.01
N TYR A 458 11.08 -41.63 -12.07
CA TYR A 458 11.97 -40.63 -12.67
C TYR A 458 11.35 -39.24 -12.61
N LEU A 459 12.16 -38.26 -12.20
CA LEU A 459 11.82 -36.84 -12.18
C LEU A 459 12.75 -36.05 -13.07
N TRP A 460 12.25 -34.97 -13.68
CA TRP A 460 13.09 -34.07 -14.45
C TRP A 460 14.01 -33.29 -13.51
N VAL A 461 15.31 -33.28 -13.82
CA VAL A 461 16.33 -32.67 -12.94
C VAL A 461 16.09 -31.17 -12.68
N ARG A 462 15.44 -30.47 -13.63
CA ARG A 462 15.20 -29.03 -13.48
C ARG A 462 14.00 -28.73 -12.59
N ASP A 463 12.89 -29.48 -12.67
CA ASP A 463 11.76 -29.31 -11.74
C ASP A 463 12.21 -29.58 -10.30
N LEU A 464 13.10 -30.57 -10.11
CA LEU A 464 13.77 -30.79 -8.84
C LEU A 464 14.61 -29.59 -8.42
N ALA A 465 15.51 -29.14 -9.28
CA ALA A 465 16.45 -28.08 -8.94
C ALA A 465 15.71 -26.78 -8.62
N ASP A 466 14.65 -26.49 -9.38
CA ASP A 466 13.69 -25.46 -9.04
C ASP A 466 13.17 -25.74 -7.62
N ALA A 467 12.43 -26.82 -7.36
CA ALA A 467 11.84 -27.08 -6.04
C ALA A 467 12.80 -27.05 -4.84
N LEU A 468 14.10 -27.32 -5.05
CA LEU A 468 15.12 -27.36 -4.00
C LEU A 468 16.03 -26.11 -3.97
N GLY A 469 15.78 -25.10 -4.79
CA GLY A 469 16.60 -23.90 -4.86
C GLY A 469 18.05 -24.15 -5.29
N ALA A 470 18.22 -24.97 -6.31
CA ALA A 470 19.48 -25.34 -6.91
C ALA A 470 19.55 -24.91 -8.38
N SER A 471 20.77 -24.89 -8.91
CA SER A 471 21.02 -24.62 -10.33
C SER A 471 21.40 -25.88 -11.07
N VAL A 472 21.00 -25.98 -12.35
CA VAL A 472 21.36 -27.09 -13.23
C VAL A 472 21.95 -26.57 -14.53
N THR A 473 23.17 -27.02 -14.83
CA THR A 473 23.82 -26.83 -16.13
C THR A 473 23.99 -28.16 -16.85
N TRP A 474 24.01 -28.13 -18.19
CA TRP A 474 24.28 -29.31 -19.01
C TRP A 474 25.71 -29.27 -19.51
N ASP A 475 26.45 -30.36 -19.33
CA ASP A 475 27.77 -30.57 -19.90
C ASP A 475 27.67 -31.56 -21.05
N ASP A 476 27.76 -31.04 -22.28
CA ASP A 476 27.62 -31.87 -23.47
C ASP A 476 28.80 -32.83 -23.67
N SER A 477 30.00 -32.44 -23.25
CA SER A 477 31.21 -33.26 -23.39
C SER A 477 31.16 -34.51 -22.50
N ARG A 478 30.60 -34.35 -21.29
CA ARG A 478 30.42 -35.43 -20.32
C ARG A 478 29.07 -36.12 -20.43
N LYS A 479 28.14 -35.59 -21.25
CA LYS A 479 26.73 -36.01 -21.33
C LYS A 479 26.13 -36.11 -19.92
N ALA A 480 26.18 -35.00 -19.20
CA ALA A 480 25.80 -34.96 -17.80
C ALA A 480 25.07 -33.67 -17.40
N ALA A 481 24.11 -33.79 -16.49
CA ALA A 481 23.55 -32.64 -15.78
C ALA A 481 24.36 -32.37 -14.52
N ILE A 482 24.82 -31.12 -14.35
CA ILE A 482 25.55 -30.67 -13.16
C ILE A 482 24.57 -29.86 -12.30
N TYR A 483 24.25 -30.40 -11.14
CA TYR A 483 23.43 -29.80 -10.11
C TYR A 483 24.32 -29.10 -9.09
N THR A 484 24.00 -27.86 -8.74
CA THR A 484 24.77 -27.08 -7.75
C THR A 484 23.86 -26.40 -6.74
N LYS A 485 24.07 -26.70 -5.46
CA LYS A 485 23.41 -26.05 -4.30
C LYS A 485 24.42 -25.86 -3.17
N ASN A 486 24.50 -24.68 -2.57
CA ASN A 486 25.33 -24.38 -1.38
C ASN A 486 26.78 -24.89 -1.49
N GLY A 487 27.40 -24.73 -2.67
CA GLY A 487 28.77 -25.18 -2.94
C GLY A 487 28.94 -26.70 -3.12
N ARG A 488 27.88 -27.49 -3.01
CA ARG A 488 27.85 -28.91 -3.36
C ARG A 488 27.53 -29.07 -4.84
N GLU A 489 28.43 -29.73 -5.55
CA GLU A 489 28.26 -30.08 -6.96
C GLU A 489 27.93 -31.57 -7.10
N ILE A 490 26.87 -31.89 -7.83
CA ILE A 490 26.47 -33.26 -8.13
C ILE A 490 26.37 -33.39 -9.65
N THR A 491 27.13 -34.31 -10.24
CA THR A 491 27.08 -34.58 -11.68
C THR A 491 26.34 -35.89 -11.94
N PHE A 492 25.26 -35.81 -12.71
CA PHE A 492 24.42 -36.92 -13.14
C PHE A 492 24.70 -37.27 -14.59
N PHE A 493 25.39 -38.39 -14.84
CA PHE A 493 25.73 -38.85 -16.19
C PHE A 493 24.55 -39.63 -16.80
N THR A 494 24.16 -39.33 -18.04
CA THR A 494 22.97 -39.95 -18.69
C THR A 494 23.27 -41.23 -19.48
N GLY A 495 24.51 -41.71 -19.45
CA GLY A 495 24.96 -42.90 -20.19
C GLY A 495 25.93 -43.79 -19.41
N ARG A 496 26.10 -43.55 -18.11
CA ARG A 496 26.99 -44.31 -17.22
C ARG A 496 26.24 -44.64 -15.93
N ASN A 497 26.49 -45.82 -15.36
CA ASN A 497 25.98 -46.22 -14.05
C ASN A 497 26.76 -45.59 -12.89
N VAL A 498 27.12 -44.31 -13.05
CA VAL A 498 27.82 -43.53 -12.04
C VAL A 498 27.26 -42.12 -11.93
N TYR A 499 27.47 -41.50 -10.78
CA TYR A 499 27.30 -40.08 -10.53
C TYR A 499 28.54 -39.57 -9.79
N SER A 500 28.75 -38.26 -9.70
CA SER A 500 29.82 -37.71 -8.84
C SER A 500 29.32 -36.67 -7.87
N ILE A 501 29.86 -36.66 -6.65
CA ILE A 501 29.67 -35.59 -5.67
C ILE A 501 31.02 -34.89 -5.48
N ASN A 502 31.08 -33.58 -5.73
CA ASN A 502 32.29 -32.76 -5.67
C ASN A 502 33.48 -33.42 -6.41
N GLY A 503 33.22 -33.93 -7.61
CA GLY A 503 34.22 -34.60 -8.46
C GLY A 503 34.56 -36.05 -8.10
N LYS A 504 34.08 -36.59 -6.98
CA LYS A 504 34.29 -38.00 -6.60
C LYS A 504 33.17 -38.87 -7.16
N GLU A 505 33.50 -39.88 -7.97
CA GLU A 505 32.52 -40.79 -8.57
C GLU A 505 32.01 -41.88 -7.60
N TYR A 506 30.75 -42.25 -7.78
CA TYR A 506 30.00 -43.28 -7.07
C TYR A 506 29.16 -44.08 -8.07
N THR A 507 28.97 -45.37 -7.82
CA THR A 507 28.16 -46.26 -8.67
C THR A 507 26.69 -46.23 -8.28
N THR A 508 25.80 -46.41 -9.25
CA THR A 508 24.35 -46.55 -9.02
C THR A 508 23.74 -47.59 -9.94
N ASP A 509 22.78 -48.36 -9.44
CA ASP A 509 22.04 -49.37 -10.22
C ASP A 509 20.91 -48.75 -11.05
N SER A 510 20.58 -47.49 -10.80
CA SER A 510 19.59 -46.72 -11.53
C SER A 510 20.22 -45.39 -11.97
N PRO A 511 20.78 -45.31 -13.19
CA PRO A 511 21.42 -44.09 -13.67
C PRO A 511 20.38 -43.02 -14.04
N ALA A 512 20.84 -41.78 -14.11
CA ALA A 512 20.13 -40.75 -14.84
C ALA A 512 20.02 -41.14 -16.32
N ARG A 513 18.96 -40.69 -17.00
CA ARG A 513 18.68 -41.02 -18.40
C ARG A 513 18.32 -39.77 -19.17
N LEU A 514 18.54 -39.82 -20.48
CA LEU A 514 18.04 -38.81 -21.40
C LEU A 514 16.78 -39.35 -22.07
N GLU A 515 15.65 -38.69 -21.85
CA GLU A 515 14.35 -39.02 -22.44
C GLU A 515 13.81 -37.77 -23.12
N GLU A 516 13.54 -37.82 -24.43
CA GLU A 516 13.10 -36.64 -25.21
C GLU A 516 13.96 -35.37 -24.97
N GLU A 517 15.29 -35.53 -24.92
CA GLU A 517 16.27 -34.47 -24.61
C GLU A 517 16.26 -33.95 -23.16
N LEU A 518 15.49 -34.58 -22.27
CA LEU A 518 15.38 -34.21 -20.86
C LEU A 518 16.19 -35.17 -19.99
N THR A 519 16.98 -34.61 -19.08
CA THR A 519 17.69 -35.42 -18.08
C THR A 519 16.75 -35.80 -16.95
N MET A 520 16.42 -37.09 -16.91
CA MET A 520 15.52 -37.71 -15.95
C MET A 520 16.33 -38.46 -14.90
N ILE A 521 16.09 -38.16 -13.62
CA ILE A 521 16.84 -38.70 -12.50
C ILE A 521 15.94 -39.63 -11.67
N PRO A 522 16.40 -40.83 -11.32
CA PRO A 522 15.71 -41.69 -10.37
C PRO A 522 15.54 -41.01 -9.02
N VAL A 523 14.33 -41.06 -8.49
CA VAL A 523 14.00 -40.52 -7.15
C VAL A 523 14.89 -41.12 -6.05
N ARG A 524 15.28 -42.39 -6.16
CA ARG A 524 16.18 -42.99 -5.18
C ARG A 524 17.57 -42.38 -5.24
N LEU A 525 18.13 -42.24 -6.45
CA LEU A 525 19.43 -41.60 -6.64
C LEU A 525 19.41 -40.16 -6.11
N LEU A 526 18.34 -39.43 -6.40
CA LEU A 526 18.02 -38.12 -5.84
C LEU A 526 18.22 -38.06 -4.31
N SER A 527 17.61 -39.02 -3.60
CA SER A 527 17.63 -39.08 -2.14
C SER A 527 19.02 -39.31 -1.56
N GLU A 528 19.82 -40.10 -2.24
CA GLU A 528 21.16 -40.47 -1.79
C GLU A 528 22.14 -39.30 -1.94
N VAL A 529 21.96 -38.48 -2.97
CA VAL A 529 22.98 -37.50 -3.39
C VAL A 529 22.73 -36.10 -2.87
N LEU A 530 21.48 -35.70 -2.62
CA LEU A 530 21.14 -34.33 -2.27
C LEU A 530 21.42 -33.96 -0.81
N GLY A 531 21.61 -34.94 0.06
CA GLY A 531 21.72 -34.69 1.51
C GLY A 531 20.40 -34.30 2.18
N ALA A 532 19.29 -34.34 1.44
CA ALA A 532 17.93 -34.18 1.94
C ALA A 532 17.38 -35.53 2.44
N HIS A 533 16.44 -35.51 3.38
CA HIS A 533 15.71 -36.71 3.78
C HIS A 533 14.58 -36.96 2.79
N VAL A 534 14.57 -38.11 2.13
CA VAL A 534 13.53 -38.47 1.16
C VAL A 534 12.76 -39.70 1.61
N GLU A 535 11.44 -39.59 1.55
CA GLU A 535 10.50 -40.63 1.88
C GLU A 535 9.56 -40.89 0.71
N TYR A 536 9.40 -42.15 0.31
CA TYR A 536 8.38 -42.55 -0.65
C TYR A 536 7.12 -42.99 0.09
N MET A 537 6.00 -42.31 -0.17
CA MET A 537 4.70 -42.59 0.41
C MET A 537 3.90 -43.45 -0.57
N GLN A 538 3.79 -44.75 -0.27
CA GLN A 538 3.14 -45.71 -1.16
C GLN A 538 1.64 -45.43 -1.37
N GLU A 539 0.94 -44.99 -0.32
CA GLU A 539 -0.51 -44.75 -0.35
C GLU A 539 -0.91 -43.65 -1.33
N THR A 540 -0.10 -42.59 -1.39
CA THR A 540 -0.31 -41.41 -2.23
C THR A 540 0.58 -41.41 -3.48
N ARG A 541 1.39 -42.46 -3.68
CA ARG A 541 2.38 -42.59 -4.77
C ARG A 541 3.21 -41.31 -4.94
N SER A 542 3.70 -40.79 -3.83
CA SER A 542 4.40 -39.51 -3.79
C SER A 542 5.77 -39.60 -3.13
N VAL A 543 6.64 -38.68 -3.49
CA VAL A 543 8.00 -38.54 -2.98
C VAL A 543 8.04 -37.27 -2.14
N LYS A 544 8.30 -37.42 -0.85
CA LYS A 544 8.46 -36.31 0.09
C LYS A 544 9.95 -36.09 0.33
N ILE A 545 10.41 -34.86 0.16
CA ILE A 545 11.80 -34.42 0.35
C ILE A 545 11.79 -33.37 1.45
N MET A 546 12.60 -33.54 2.49
CA MET A 546 12.79 -32.59 3.58
C MET A 546 14.25 -32.11 3.57
N TYR A 547 14.48 -30.80 3.45
CA TYR A 547 15.83 -30.23 3.34
C TYR A 547 16.01 -28.93 4.13
#